data_AF-A0A162JM32-F1
#
_entry.id   AF-A0A162JM32-F1
#
_cell.length_a   1.000
_cell.length_b   1.000
_cell.length_c   1.000
_cell.angle_alpha   90.00
_cell.angle_beta   90.00
_cell.angle_gamma   90.00
#
_symmetry.space_group_name_H-M   'P 1'
#
loop_
_entity.id
_entity.type
_entity.pdbx_description
1 polymer ?
#
loop_
_entity_poly.entity_id
_entity_poly.type
_entity_poly.pdbx_seq_one_letter_code
_entity_poly.pdbx_strand_id
1 'polypeptide(L)'
;MNNGTFHLFTELPPEIRASIWRHAVEPRIVPITCWTGEQRAEVTTMSEAREDDLAEGCRRAHTDPTAKTELPLELYAKAPLRPPLLDVCKEVLQLGLYEQMILTPGSSASYAWVNYEMDNIYLEDEEEPYSLYRNCGSLVRRLRIRADPSNEYWFYNQSATLKSTFNQLQECFVVMGDEARIWDWRSYDYRKWFSCPPDKIHLIDEENDERMTHEELLQMSNEAVNKWSMSSNRFGSSASADDENS
;
A
#
# COMPACT_ATOMS: atom_id res chain seq x y z
N MET A 1 -33.24 -18.53 37.39
CA MET A 1 -32.38 -18.08 36.28
C MET A 1 -30.97 -18.08 36.81
N ASN A 2 -30.13 -19.03 36.38
CA ASN A 2 -28.72 -19.07 36.82
C ASN A 2 -28.01 -17.85 36.25
N ASN A 3 -27.47 -17.00 37.13
CA ASN A 3 -26.53 -15.95 36.76
C ASN A 3 -25.32 -16.63 36.13
N GLY A 4 -25.22 -16.59 34.81
CA GLY A 4 -24.06 -17.09 34.09
C GLY A 4 -22.84 -16.26 34.50
N THR A 5 -21.97 -16.83 35.32
CA THR A 5 -20.63 -16.30 35.55
C THR A 5 -19.88 -16.36 34.23
N PHE A 6 -19.50 -15.19 33.71
CA PHE A 6 -18.56 -15.11 32.60
C PHE A 6 -17.22 -15.69 33.06
N HIS A 7 -16.75 -16.73 32.37
CA HIS A 7 -15.42 -17.29 32.60
C HIS A 7 -14.35 -16.30 32.13
N LEU A 8 -13.26 -16.20 32.88
CA LEU A 8 -12.11 -15.42 32.46
C LEU A 8 -11.51 -16.06 31.20
N PHE A 9 -10.96 -15.23 30.31
CA PHE A 9 -10.37 -15.71 29.05
C PHE A 9 -9.34 -16.82 29.26
N THR A 10 -8.50 -16.69 30.30
CA THR A 10 -7.45 -17.66 30.66
C THR A 10 -7.99 -19.02 31.10
N GLU A 11 -9.25 -19.09 31.54
CA GLU A 11 -9.90 -20.32 32.00
C GLU A 11 -10.59 -21.07 30.85
N LEU A 12 -10.72 -20.44 29.68
CA LEU A 12 -11.27 -21.10 28.50
C LEU A 12 -10.31 -22.20 27.99
N PRO A 13 -10.85 -23.31 27.42
CA PRO A 13 -10.04 -24.31 26.76
C PRO A 13 -9.15 -23.71 25.66
N PRO A 14 -7.93 -24.23 25.44
CA PRO A 14 -7.00 -23.71 24.45
C PRO A 14 -7.60 -23.57 23.04
N GLU A 15 -8.48 -24.49 22.66
CA GLU A 15 -9.16 -24.49 21.35
C GLU A 15 -10.07 -23.27 21.19
N ILE A 16 -10.77 -22.89 22.26
CA ILE A 16 -11.66 -21.73 22.29
C ILE A 16 -10.84 -20.45 22.27
N ARG A 17 -9.76 -20.36 23.06
CA ARG A 17 -8.86 -19.19 23.03
C ARG A 17 -8.22 -19.01 21.67
N ALA A 18 -7.73 -20.08 21.05
CA ALA A 18 -7.20 -20.06 19.69
C ALA A 18 -8.25 -19.61 18.67
N SER A 19 -9.49 -20.06 18.80
CA SER A 19 -10.60 -19.58 17.97
C SER A 19 -10.83 -18.09 18.15
N ILE A 20 -10.91 -17.61 19.40
CA ILE A 20 -11.07 -16.17 19.70
C ILE A 20 -9.93 -15.37 19.07
N TRP A 21 -8.68 -15.81 19.21
CA TRP A 21 -7.54 -15.12 18.61
C TRP A 21 -7.61 -15.07 17.09
N ARG A 22 -8.04 -16.15 16.43
CA ARG A 22 -8.27 -16.15 14.96
C ARG A 22 -9.32 -15.15 14.54
N HIS A 23 -10.38 -14.97 15.33
CA HIS A 23 -11.45 -14.01 15.05
C HIS A 23 -11.09 -12.57 15.46
N ALA A 24 -10.10 -12.40 16.34
CA ALA A 24 -9.60 -11.09 16.76
C ALA A 24 -8.57 -10.51 15.77
N VAL A 25 -8.13 -11.28 14.78
CA VAL A 25 -7.30 -10.76 13.71
C VAL A 25 -8.17 -9.91 12.79
N GLU A 26 -7.76 -8.66 12.56
CA GLU A 26 -8.45 -7.73 11.68
C GLU A 26 -7.61 -7.45 10.43
N PRO A 27 -8.23 -7.28 9.25
CA PRO A 27 -7.52 -6.81 8.05
C PRO A 27 -6.87 -5.46 8.30
N ARG A 28 -5.61 -5.31 7.89
CA ARG A 28 -4.87 -4.04 7.99
C ARG A 28 -4.08 -3.76 6.72
N ILE A 29 -3.68 -2.50 6.57
CA ILE A 29 -2.78 -2.07 5.50
C ILE A 29 -1.34 -2.16 6.03
N VAL A 30 -0.47 -2.83 5.29
CA VAL A 30 0.96 -2.95 5.58
C VAL A 30 1.73 -2.15 4.52
N PRO A 31 2.07 -0.87 4.80
CA PRO A 31 2.85 -0.05 3.88
C PRO A 31 4.28 -0.57 3.75
N ILE A 32 4.71 -0.75 2.50
CA ILE A 32 6.07 -1.07 2.10
C ILE A 32 6.58 0.05 1.22
N THR A 33 7.82 0.43 1.48
CA THR A 33 8.52 1.50 0.80
C THR A 33 9.96 1.07 0.48
N CYS A 34 10.59 1.65 -0.53
CA CYS A 34 11.99 1.47 -0.88
C CYS A 34 12.81 2.71 -0.48
N TRP A 35 13.96 2.46 0.12
CA TRP A 35 14.91 3.49 0.53
C TRP A 35 16.28 3.16 -0.04
N THR A 36 17.03 4.16 -0.46
CA THR A 36 18.48 4.04 -0.60
C THR A 36 19.12 3.99 0.80
N GLY A 37 20.27 3.33 0.93
CA GLY A 37 20.95 3.17 2.23
C GLY A 37 21.23 4.48 3.00
N GLU A 38 21.35 5.61 2.29
CA GLU A 38 21.53 6.95 2.89
C GLU A 38 20.21 7.52 3.47
N GLN A 39 19.08 7.34 2.78
CA GLN A 39 17.80 7.92 3.20
C GLN A 39 17.25 7.27 4.49
N ARG A 40 17.67 6.02 4.81
CA ARG A 40 17.34 5.34 6.08
C ARG A 40 17.84 6.09 7.32
N ALA A 41 19.00 6.75 7.24
CA ALA A 41 19.56 7.52 8.35
C ALA A 41 18.73 8.78 8.63
N GLU A 42 18.22 9.43 7.59
CA GLU A 42 17.48 10.69 7.71
C GLU A 42 16.06 10.48 8.29
N VAL A 43 15.33 9.44 7.88
CA VAL A 43 13.98 9.13 8.43
C VAL A 43 14.02 8.72 9.89
N THR A 44 15.01 7.89 10.25
CA THR A 44 15.19 7.48 11.64
C THR A 44 15.41 8.72 12.52
N THR A 45 16.22 9.66 12.05
CA THR A 45 16.52 10.93 12.75
C THR A 45 15.32 11.89 12.79
N MET A 46 14.49 11.94 11.75
CA MET A 46 13.29 12.80 11.72
C MET A 46 12.13 12.26 12.57
N SER A 47 12.02 10.94 12.75
CA SER A 47 10.98 10.34 13.60
C SER A 47 11.22 10.54 15.10
N GLU A 48 12.47 10.80 15.51
CA GLU A 48 12.84 11.09 16.89
C GLU A 48 12.83 12.60 17.19
N ALA A 49 12.76 13.46 16.17
CA ALA A 49 12.76 14.91 16.30
C ALA A 49 11.34 15.49 16.16
N ARG A 50 10.53 15.41 17.23
CA ARG A 50 9.53 16.44 17.51
C ARG A 50 9.74 17.01 18.90
N GLU A 51 9.84 18.34 18.91
CA GLU A 51 9.75 19.26 20.05
C GLU A 51 10.99 19.39 20.93
N ASP A 52 12.14 19.75 20.35
CA ASP A 52 12.90 20.94 20.76
C ASP A 52 14.07 21.17 19.79
N ASP A 53 14.55 22.41 19.74
CA ASP A 53 15.73 22.90 18.99
C ASP A 53 15.51 23.35 17.53
N LEU A 54 14.74 24.43 17.40
CA LEU A 54 15.03 25.47 16.40
C LEU A 54 16.32 26.19 16.80
N ALA A 55 17.44 25.75 16.24
CA ALA A 55 18.64 26.52 15.88
C ALA A 55 19.90 25.70 16.14
N GLU A 56 20.53 25.19 15.09
CA GLU A 56 21.95 25.48 14.83
C GLU A 56 22.28 25.08 13.39
N GLY A 57 22.78 26.03 12.61
CA GLY A 57 23.15 25.82 11.23
C GLY A 57 24.37 24.91 11.11
N CYS A 58 24.26 23.85 10.31
CA CYS A 58 25.43 23.09 9.87
C CYS A 58 25.64 23.25 8.36
N ARG A 59 26.81 23.80 8.07
CA ARG A 59 27.36 24.17 6.76
C ARG A 59 27.36 22.94 5.84
N ARG A 60 26.67 23.03 4.70
CA ARG A 60 26.78 22.04 3.62
C ARG A 60 28.19 22.11 3.04
N ALA A 61 29.01 21.12 3.33
CA ALA A 61 30.19 20.84 2.54
C ALA A 61 29.72 20.47 1.13
N HIS A 62 30.07 21.29 0.15
CA HIS A 62 29.78 21.04 -1.26
C HIS A 62 30.71 19.91 -1.71
N THR A 63 30.23 18.67 -1.68
CA THR A 63 30.91 17.53 -2.28
C THR A 63 30.50 17.38 -3.75
N ASP A 64 31.52 17.12 -4.57
CA ASP A 64 31.52 16.94 -6.01
C ASP A 64 30.39 15.98 -6.50
N PRO A 65 29.53 16.38 -7.45
CA PRO A 65 28.37 15.58 -7.88
C PRO A 65 28.72 14.31 -8.67
N THR A 66 30.00 14.05 -8.93
CA THR A 66 30.41 13.05 -9.94
C THR A 66 30.82 11.68 -9.37
N ALA A 67 30.71 11.47 -8.05
CA ALA A 67 31.10 10.21 -7.40
C ALA A 67 30.07 9.70 -6.38
N LYS A 68 28.76 9.82 -6.66
CA LYS A 68 27.76 9.07 -5.91
C LYS A 68 27.85 7.61 -6.34
N THR A 69 28.43 6.78 -5.48
CA THR A 69 28.26 5.33 -5.59
C THR A 69 26.78 5.09 -5.32
N GLU A 70 25.99 4.83 -6.36
CA GLU A 70 24.56 4.52 -6.23
C GLU A 70 24.43 3.28 -5.32
N LEU A 71 24.09 3.51 -4.05
CA LEU A 71 23.80 2.43 -3.12
C LEU A 71 22.53 1.72 -3.62
N PRO A 72 22.48 0.38 -3.59
CA PRO A 72 21.31 -0.35 -4.05
C PRO A 72 20.08 0.02 -3.22
N LEU A 73 18.94 0.15 -3.89
CA LEU A 73 17.64 0.32 -3.23
C LEU A 73 17.30 -0.92 -2.39
N GLU A 74 16.86 -0.69 -1.16
CA GLU A 74 16.37 -1.75 -0.26
C GLU A 74 14.91 -1.49 0.10
N LEU A 75 14.11 -2.55 0.11
CA LEU A 75 12.71 -2.51 0.55
C LEU A 75 12.63 -2.50 2.08
N TYR A 76 11.67 -1.78 2.64
CA TYR A 76 11.40 -1.68 4.07
C TYR A 76 9.91 -1.56 4.34
N ALA A 77 9.46 -2.16 5.44
CA ALA A 77 8.15 -1.86 5.98
C ALA A 77 8.21 -0.52 6.70
N LYS A 78 7.26 0.37 6.44
CA LYS A 78 7.17 1.64 7.17
C LYS A 78 6.64 1.36 8.57
N ALA A 79 7.44 1.76 9.56
CA ALA A 79 7.27 1.48 10.99
C ALA A 79 7.36 -0.03 11.36
N PRO A 80 7.79 -0.38 12.58
CA PRO A 80 7.76 -1.76 13.05
C PRO A 80 6.31 -2.15 13.35
N LEU A 81 5.55 -2.54 12.32
CA LEU A 81 4.15 -2.95 12.42
C LEU A 81 4.01 -4.37 12.93
N ARG A 82 4.64 -4.68 14.07
CA ARG A 82 4.23 -5.83 14.85
C ARG A 82 2.75 -5.64 15.18
N PRO A 83 1.84 -6.53 14.74
CA PRO A 83 0.43 -6.41 15.06
C PRO A 83 0.26 -6.32 16.58
N PRO A 84 -0.63 -5.46 17.10
CA PRO A 84 -0.86 -5.33 18.54
C PRO A 84 -1.13 -6.70 19.21
N LEU A 85 -1.82 -7.61 18.51
CA LEU A 85 -2.06 -8.97 18.98
C LEU A 85 -0.77 -9.73 19.33
N LEU A 86 0.32 -9.51 18.59
CA LEU A 86 1.60 -10.17 18.87
C LEU A 86 2.29 -9.62 20.12
N ASP A 87 1.96 -8.41 20.56
CA ASP A 87 2.52 -7.79 21.79
C ASP A 87 1.72 -8.15 23.04
N VAL A 88 0.42 -8.39 22.91
CA VAL A 88 -0.49 -8.65 24.04
C VAL A 88 -0.33 -10.06 24.60
N CYS A 89 -0.08 -11.08 23.77
CA CYS A 89 -0.02 -12.47 24.24
C CYS A 89 0.95 -13.37 23.47
N LYS A 90 1.77 -14.14 24.19
CA LYS A 90 2.68 -15.15 23.61
C LYS A 90 1.93 -16.31 22.94
N GLU A 91 0.68 -16.57 23.32
CA GLU A 91 -0.16 -17.60 22.70
C GLU A 91 -0.37 -17.32 21.21
N VAL A 92 -0.52 -16.06 20.82
CA VAL A 92 -0.73 -15.65 19.42
C VAL A 92 0.49 -15.98 18.56
N LEU A 93 1.71 -15.83 19.10
CA LEU A 93 2.94 -16.20 18.39
C LEU A 93 2.99 -17.71 18.07
N GLN A 94 2.44 -18.55 18.94
CA GLN A 94 2.44 -20.00 18.75
C GLN A 94 1.37 -20.46 17.76
N LEU A 95 0.32 -19.65 17.55
CA LEU A 95 -0.75 -19.95 16.61
C LEU A 95 -0.35 -19.69 15.15
N GLY A 96 0.75 -18.98 14.90
CA GLY A 96 1.23 -18.68 13.54
C GLY A 96 0.27 -17.80 12.75
N LEU A 97 -0.48 -16.91 13.42
CA LEU A 97 -1.45 -16.02 12.74
C LEU A 97 -0.79 -14.93 11.90
N TYR A 98 0.48 -14.65 12.17
CA TYR A 98 1.31 -13.69 11.45
C TYR A 98 2.69 -14.30 11.24
N GLU A 99 3.28 -14.02 10.09
CA GLU A 99 4.60 -14.50 9.70
C GLU A 99 5.49 -13.33 9.26
N GLN A 100 6.81 -13.51 9.35
CA GLN A 100 7.76 -12.52 8.83
C GLN A 100 7.92 -12.72 7.32
N MET A 101 7.55 -11.70 6.55
CA MET A 101 7.85 -11.59 5.13
C MET A 101 9.17 -10.85 4.95
N ILE A 102 10.18 -11.54 4.44
CA ILE A 102 11.49 -10.95 4.12
C ILE A 102 11.34 -10.09 2.87
N LEU A 103 11.65 -8.81 2.97
CA LEU A 103 11.51 -7.86 1.85
C LEU A 103 12.80 -7.78 1.04
N THR A 104 13.93 -7.57 1.72
CA THR A 104 15.27 -7.54 1.14
C THR A 104 16.11 -8.67 1.72
N PRO A 105 16.43 -9.71 0.92
CA PRO A 105 17.29 -10.80 1.35
C PRO A 105 18.66 -10.30 1.81
N GLY A 106 19.13 -10.81 2.95
CA GLY A 106 20.42 -10.42 3.53
C GLY A 106 20.38 -9.17 4.42
N SER A 107 19.27 -8.42 4.43
CA SER A 107 19.08 -7.29 5.34
C SER A 107 18.29 -7.75 6.57
N SER A 108 18.93 -7.73 7.75
CA SER A 108 18.33 -8.17 9.02
C SER A 108 17.20 -7.28 9.53
N ALA A 109 17.04 -6.10 8.93
CA ALA A 109 16.03 -5.11 9.30
C ALA A 109 14.92 -4.94 8.24
N SER A 110 14.93 -5.77 7.20
CA SER A 110 14.04 -5.64 6.05
C SER A 110 13.00 -6.76 6.04
N TYR A 111 12.02 -6.67 6.94
CA TYR A 111 10.90 -7.60 7.00
C TYR A 111 9.62 -6.90 7.47
N ALA A 112 8.47 -7.51 7.14
CA ALA A 112 7.16 -7.12 7.66
C ALA A 112 6.51 -8.31 8.37
N TRP A 113 5.79 -8.07 9.46
CA TRP A 113 4.85 -9.07 9.98
C TRP A 113 3.58 -9.01 9.14
N VAL A 114 3.15 -10.13 8.57
CA VAL A 114 2.00 -10.16 7.67
C VAL A 114 1.10 -11.35 7.96
N ASN A 115 -0.20 -11.12 7.88
CA ASN A 115 -1.17 -12.19 7.69
C ASN A 115 -1.49 -12.25 6.19
N TYR A 116 -0.93 -13.23 5.48
CA TYR A 116 -1.06 -13.30 4.02
C TYR A 116 -2.51 -13.42 3.53
N GLU A 117 -3.44 -13.88 4.37
CA GLU A 117 -4.85 -14.05 3.99
C GLU A 117 -5.66 -12.77 4.11
N MET A 118 -5.25 -11.83 4.97
CA MET A 118 -6.07 -10.69 5.35
C MET A 118 -5.39 -9.33 5.19
N ASP A 119 -4.07 -9.27 5.34
CA ASP A 119 -3.35 -8.01 5.24
C ASP A 119 -3.24 -7.56 3.78
N ASN A 120 -3.53 -6.28 3.56
CA ASN A 120 -3.33 -5.61 2.28
C ASN A 120 -1.92 -5.04 2.27
N ILE A 121 -1.06 -5.56 1.40
CA ILE A 121 0.27 -5.01 1.19
C ILE A 121 0.14 -3.74 0.35
N TYR A 122 0.51 -2.59 0.89
CA TYR A 122 0.42 -1.32 0.19
C TYR A 122 1.80 -0.86 -0.26
N LEU A 123 1.96 -0.57 -1.55
CA LEU A 123 3.19 -0.02 -2.09
C LEU A 123 3.07 1.51 -2.08
N GLU A 124 3.83 2.17 -1.22
CA GLU A 124 3.81 3.64 -1.08
C GLU A 124 4.60 4.34 -2.20
N ASP A 125 5.67 3.72 -2.70
CA ASP A 125 6.52 4.36 -3.71
C ASP A 125 5.93 4.20 -5.12
N GLU A 126 5.49 5.33 -5.66
CA GLU A 126 4.81 5.42 -6.95
C GLU A 126 5.77 5.48 -8.15
N GLU A 127 7.04 5.83 -7.91
CA GLU A 127 8.02 6.05 -8.96
C GLU A 127 8.81 4.78 -9.30
N GLU A 128 8.82 3.80 -8.41
CA GLU A 128 9.75 2.68 -8.46
C GLU A 128 9.11 1.42 -9.09
N PRO A 129 9.83 0.68 -9.94
CA PRO A 129 9.25 -0.43 -10.68
C PRO A 129 8.91 -1.59 -9.75
N TYR A 130 7.75 -2.23 -9.99
CA TYR A 130 7.31 -3.38 -9.18
C TYR A 130 8.30 -4.54 -9.15
N SER A 131 9.20 -4.66 -10.13
CA SER A 131 10.27 -5.68 -10.13
C SER A 131 11.20 -5.67 -8.90
N LEU A 132 11.27 -4.56 -8.14
CA LEU A 132 11.99 -4.52 -6.86
C LEU A 132 11.41 -5.50 -5.85
N TYR A 133 10.11 -5.77 -5.93
CA TYR A 133 9.37 -6.65 -5.02
C TYR A 133 9.51 -8.13 -5.39
N ARG A 134 10.32 -8.51 -6.39
CA ARG A 134 10.46 -9.90 -6.87
C ARG A 134 10.74 -10.94 -5.77
N ASN A 135 11.36 -10.54 -4.67
CA ASN A 135 11.73 -11.45 -3.58
C ASN A 135 10.52 -11.88 -2.74
N CYS A 136 9.53 -11.00 -2.58
CA CYS A 136 8.35 -11.23 -1.74
C CYS A 136 7.02 -11.18 -2.52
N GLY A 137 7.00 -10.68 -3.75
CA GLY A 137 5.79 -10.43 -4.53
C GLY A 137 4.95 -11.68 -4.77
N SER A 138 5.58 -12.85 -4.90
CA SER A 138 4.87 -14.13 -5.03
C SER A 138 4.11 -14.55 -3.77
N LEU A 139 4.43 -13.98 -2.60
CA LEU A 139 3.74 -14.24 -1.33
C LEU A 139 2.52 -13.31 -1.13
N VAL A 140 2.44 -12.21 -1.90
CA VAL A 140 1.39 -11.22 -1.75
C VAL A 140 0.10 -11.69 -2.38
N ARG A 141 -0.96 -11.82 -1.57
CA ARG A 141 -2.29 -12.22 -2.00
C ARG A 141 -3.25 -11.04 -2.15
N ARG A 142 -3.06 -9.99 -1.34
CA ARG A 142 -3.83 -8.76 -1.43
C ARG A 142 -2.90 -7.57 -1.56
N LEU A 143 -3.07 -6.82 -2.64
CA LEU A 143 -2.17 -5.73 -3.01
C LEU A 143 -2.95 -4.43 -3.13
N ARG A 144 -2.48 -3.38 -2.47
CA ARG A 144 -2.92 -2.00 -2.70
C ARG A 144 -1.82 -1.25 -3.44
N ILE A 145 -2.16 -0.58 -4.54
CA ILE A 145 -1.24 0.25 -5.32
C ILE A 145 -1.94 1.53 -5.74
N ARG A 146 -1.16 2.59 -5.95
CA ARG A 146 -1.61 3.69 -6.81
C ARG A 146 -1.22 3.36 -8.25
N ALA A 147 -2.16 3.53 -9.17
CA ALA A 147 -1.90 3.27 -10.57
C ALA A 147 -2.71 4.20 -11.47
N ASP A 148 -2.12 4.53 -12.61
CA ASP A 148 -2.74 5.37 -13.62
C ASP A 148 -2.36 4.90 -15.03
N PRO A 149 -3.29 4.28 -15.77
CA PRO A 149 -3.07 3.89 -17.17
C PRO A 149 -2.88 5.07 -18.12
N SER A 150 -3.34 6.27 -17.74
CA SER A 150 -3.13 7.51 -18.50
C SER A 150 -1.68 8.00 -18.37
N ASN A 151 -0.95 7.59 -17.32
CA ASN A 151 0.46 7.91 -17.14
C ASN A 151 1.33 6.98 -18.00
N GLU A 152 2.02 7.55 -18.99
CA GLU A 152 2.88 6.78 -19.92
C GLU A 152 3.99 6.00 -19.21
N TYR A 153 4.61 6.58 -18.17
CA TYR A 153 5.66 5.92 -17.43
C TYR A 153 5.13 4.67 -16.72
N TRP A 154 4.01 4.81 -16.01
CA TRP A 154 3.35 3.68 -15.37
C TRP A 154 2.94 2.62 -16.41
N PHE A 155 2.29 3.06 -17.50
CA PHE A 155 1.78 2.17 -18.54
C PHE A 155 2.88 1.35 -19.22
N TYR A 156 3.98 1.97 -19.63
CA TYR A 156 5.04 1.27 -20.37
C TYR A 156 6.09 0.59 -19.48
N ASN A 157 6.35 1.11 -18.26
CA ASN A 157 7.43 0.62 -17.42
C ASN A 157 6.92 -0.19 -16.23
N GLN A 158 6.13 0.44 -15.34
CA GLN A 158 5.72 -0.21 -14.10
C GLN A 158 4.78 -1.39 -14.35
N SER A 159 3.72 -1.15 -15.13
CA SER A 159 2.65 -2.11 -15.38
C SER A 159 3.15 -3.43 -16.01
N ALA A 160 4.25 -3.38 -16.77
CA ALA A 160 4.86 -4.53 -17.42
C ALA A 160 5.41 -5.58 -16.43
N THR A 161 5.76 -5.15 -15.21
CA THR A 161 6.33 -6.02 -14.17
C THR A 161 5.34 -6.39 -13.08
N LEU A 162 4.16 -5.77 -13.06
CA LEU A 162 3.15 -5.98 -12.02
C LEU A 162 2.70 -7.45 -11.97
N LYS A 163 2.25 -7.98 -13.11
CA LYS A 163 1.71 -9.34 -13.21
C LYS A 163 2.73 -10.42 -12.86
N SER A 164 3.96 -10.28 -13.36
CA SER A 164 5.03 -11.26 -13.15
C SER A 164 5.52 -11.27 -11.71
N THR A 165 5.56 -10.10 -11.06
CA THR A 165 5.98 -9.94 -9.67
C THR A 165 4.91 -10.46 -8.69
N PHE A 166 3.65 -10.07 -8.89
CA PHE A 166 2.52 -10.43 -8.03
C PHE A 166 1.66 -11.51 -8.68
N ASN A 167 2.25 -12.69 -8.87
CA ASN A 167 1.63 -13.78 -9.63
C ASN A 167 0.62 -14.64 -8.83
N GLN A 168 0.60 -14.54 -7.51
CA GLN A 168 -0.37 -15.23 -6.63
C GLN A 168 -1.47 -14.28 -6.12
N LEU A 169 -1.64 -13.13 -6.77
CA LEU A 169 -2.59 -12.11 -6.34
C LEU A 169 -4.03 -12.65 -6.40
N GLN A 170 -4.74 -12.56 -5.27
CA GLN A 170 -6.14 -12.95 -5.13
C GLN A 170 -7.06 -11.73 -5.22
N GLU A 171 -6.61 -10.58 -4.71
CA GLU A 171 -7.38 -9.34 -4.64
C GLU A 171 -6.46 -8.13 -4.83
N CYS A 172 -6.91 -7.12 -5.58
CA CYS A 172 -6.14 -5.91 -5.82
C CYS A 172 -6.99 -4.67 -5.54
N PHE A 173 -6.42 -3.69 -4.86
CA PHE A 173 -7.02 -2.40 -4.54
C PHE A 173 -6.20 -1.31 -5.25
N VAL A 174 -6.73 -0.80 -6.33
CA VAL A 174 -6.11 0.23 -7.13
C VAL A 174 -6.66 1.58 -6.71
N VAL A 175 -5.84 2.37 -6.04
CA VAL A 175 -6.08 3.80 -5.87
C VAL A 175 -5.78 4.45 -7.21
N MET A 176 -6.78 5.08 -7.81
CA MET A 176 -6.59 5.76 -9.09
C MET A 176 -5.71 6.99 -8.88
N GLY A 177 -4.74 7.19 -9.79
CA GLY A 177 -3.91 8.39 -9.78
C GLY A 177 -4.71 9.67 -9.99
N ASP A 178 -4.13 10.82 -9.61
CA ASP A 178 -4.81 12.13 -9.67
C ASP A 178 -5.24 12.51 -11.08
N GLU A 179 -4.54 12.00 -12.10
CA GLU A 179 -4.84 12.26 -13.50
C GLU A 179 -5.66 11.16 -14.17
N ALA A 180 -5.88 10.04 -13.47
CA ALA A 180 -6.44 8.83 -14.05
C ALA A 180 -7.84 9.06 -14.60
N ARG A 181 -8.09 8.46 -15.77
CA ARG A 181 -9.41 8.43 -16.40
C ARG A 181 -9.98 7.04 -16.31
N ILE A 182 -11.20 6.92 -15.77
CA ILE A 182 -11.91 5.64 -15.70
C ILE A 182 -12.11 5.00 -17.08
N TRP A 183 -12.19 5.80 -18.14
CA TRP A 183 -12.29 5.29 -19.51
C TRP A 183 -11.03 4.51 -19.93
N ASP A 184 -9.85 4.90 -19.45
CA ASP A 184 -8.60 4.22 -19.76
C ASP A 184 -8.56 2.86 -19.06
N TRP A 185 -9.00 2.79 -17.80
CA TRP A 185 -9.21 1.53 -17.08
C TRP A 185 -10.18 0.56 -17.76
N ARG A 186 -11.20 1.08 -18.45
CA ARG A 186 -12.16 0.28 -19.23
C ARG A 186 -11.60 -0.15 -20.58
N SER A 187 -10.79 0.68 -21.22
CA SER A 187 -10.32 0.49 -22.60
C SER A 187 -9.19 -0.53 -22.70
N TYR A 188 -8.36 -0.63 -21.68
CA TYR A 188 -7.22 -1.55 -21.66
C TYR A 188 -7.59 -2.93 -21.11
N ASP A 189 -6.94 -3.96 -21.65
CA ASP A 189 -7.09 -5.33 -21.16
C ASP A 189 -6.37 -5.50 -19.80
N TYR A 190 -7.16 -5.48 -18.71
CA TYR A 190 -6.68 -5.65 -17.34
C TYR A 190 -5.84 -6.92 -17.14
N ARG A 191 -6.06 -7.96 -17.95
CA ARG A 191 -5.34 -9.24 -17.87
C ARG A 191 -3.86 -9.11 -18.19
N LYS A 192 -3.44 -7.99 -18.79
CA LYS A 192 -2.03 -7.68 -19.00
C LYS A 192 -1.32 -7.34 -17.69
N TRP A 193 -2.02 -6.75 -16.74
CA TRP A 193 -1.44 -6.19 -15.51
C TRP A 193 -1.71 -7.05 -14.28
N PHE A 194 -2.90 -7.66 -14.20
CA PHE A 194 -3.33 -8.39 -13.01
C PHE A 194 -3.44 -9.89 -13.27
N SER A 195 -3.15 -10.67 -12.23
CA SER A 195 -3.32 -12.13 -12.20
C SER A 195 -4.69 -12.54 -11.65
N CYS A 196 -5.35 -11.67 -10.87
CA CYS A 196 -6.67 -11.90 -10.29
C CYS A 196 -7.82 -11.61 -11.28
N PRO A 197 -9.00 -12.19 -11.04
CA PRO A 197 -10.19 -11.93 -11.86
C PRO A 197 -10.76 -10.52 -11.61
N PRO A 198 -11.58 -9.97 -12.54
CA PRO A 198 -11.96 -8.56 -12.52
C PRO A 198 -12.92 -8.19 -11.38
N ASP A 199 -13.64 -9.15 -10.81
CA ASP A 199 -14.47 -9.00 -9.61
C ASP A 199 -13.64 -8.83 -8.32
N LYS A 200 -12.33 -9.09 -8.40
CA LYS A 200 -11.36 -8.93 -7.30
C LYS A 200 -10.38 -7.78 -7.52
N ILE A 201 -10.63 -6.96 -8.55
CA ILE A 201 -9.86 -5.74 -8.80
C ILE A 201 -10.77 -4.58 -8.43
N HIS A 202 -10.47 -3.93 -7.31
CA HIS A 202 -11.20 -2.79 -6.80
C HIS A 202 -10.52 -1.50 -7.27
N LEU A 203 -11.23 -0.70 -8.04
CA LEU A 203 -10.85 0.67 -8.40
C LEU A 203 -11.41 1.60 -7.32
N ILE A 204 -10.54 2.44 -6.75
CA ILE A 204 -10.84 3.33 -5.64
C ILE A 204 -10.57 4.76 -6.10
N ASP A 205 -11.61 5.59 -5.99
CA ASP A 205 -11.53 7.04 -6.08
C ASP A 205 -11.45 7.59 -4.66
N GLU A 206 -10.25 7.98 -4.21
CA GLU A 206 -10.07 8.55 -2.88
C GLU A 206 -10.63 9.98 -2.75
N GLU A 207 -10.80 10.71 -3.86
CA GLU A 207 -11.33 12.08 -3.83
C GLU A 207 -12.84 12.06 -3.56
N ASN A 208 -13.55 11.13 -4.19
CA ASN A 208 -15.01 11.00 -4.05
C ASN A 208 -15.45 9.96 -3.03
N ASP A 209 -14.50 9.25 -2.39
CA ASP A 209 -14.76 8.09 -1.51
C ASP A 209 -15.63 7.01 -2.20
N GLU A 210 -15.43 6.85 -3.52
CA GLU A 210 -16.15 5.89 -4.33
C GLU A 210 -15.28 4.67 -4.65
N ARG A 211 -15.92 3.50 -4.76
CA ARG A 211 -15.25 2.26 -5.12
C ARG A 211 -16.11 1.41 -6.03
N MET A 212 -15.48 0.74 -6.97
CA MET A 212 -16.11 -0.27 -7.82
C MET A 212 -15.14 -1.37 -8.18
N THR A 213 -15.67 -2.52 -8.55
CA THR A 213 -14.89 -3.59 -9.16
C THR A 213 -14.65 -3.31 -10.64
N HIS A 214 -13.57 -3.87 -11.19
CA HIS A 214 -13.32 -3.82 -12.63
C HIS A 214 -14.44 -4.55 -13.40
N GLU A 215 -15.02 -5.62 -12.83
CA GLU A 215 -16.19 -6.28 -13.41
C GLU A 215 -17.39 -5.35 -13.53
N GLU A 216 -17.72 -4.58 -12.49
CA GLU A 216 -18.79 -3.57 -12.53
C GLU A 216 -18.49 -2.53 -13.62
N LEU A 217 -17.25 -2.04 -13.72
CA LEU A 217 -16.84 -1.10 -14.77
C LEU A 217 -17.09 -1.63 -16.19
N LEU A 218 -16.79 -2.91 -16.43
CA LEU A 218 -17.02 -3.54 -17.73
C LEU A 218 -18.52 -3.59 -18.09
N GLN A 219 -19.39 -3.71 -17.09
CA GLN A 219 -20.84 -3.77 -17.24
C GLN A 219 -21.51 -2.39 -17.32
N MET A 220 -20.83 -1.31 -16.94
CA MET A 220 -21.40 0.04 -16.96
C MET A 220 -21.75 0.51 -18.38
N SER A 221 -22.81 1.32 -18.51
CA SER A 221 -23.10 2.04 -19.76
C SER A 221 -22.05 3.12 -20.02
N ASN A 222 -21.87 3.53 -21.29
CA ASN A 222 -20.95 4.64 -21.61
C ASN A 222 -21.35 5.94 -20.90
N GLU A 223 -22.65 6.19 -20.75
CA GLU A 223 -23.17 7.35 -20.01
C GLU A 223 -22.77 7.30 -18.53
N ALA A 224 -22.86 6.12 -17.90
CA ALA A 224 -22.47 5.94 -16.51
C ALA A 224 -20.97 6.11 -16.30
N VAL A 225 -20.14 5.56 -17.21
CA VAL A 225 -18.68 5.73 -17.14
C VAL A 225 -18.28 7.19 -17.35
N ASN A 226 -18.93 7.90 -18.28
CA ASN A 226 -18.74 9.32 -18.45
C ASN A 226 -19.12 10.10 -17.18
N LYS A 227 -20.24 9.76 -16.54
CA LYS A 227 -20.65 10.41 -15.29
C LYS A 227 -19.62 10.18 -14.18
N TRP A 228 -19.13 8.95 -14.03
CA TRP A 228 -18.10 8.60 -13.05
C TRP A 228 -16.78 9.32 -13.33
N SER A 229 -16.45 9.55 -14.62
CA SER A 229 -15.29 10.36 -15.05
C SER A 229 -15.47 11.87 -14.86
N MET A 230 -16.71 12.36 -14.79
CA MET A 230 -17.07 13.79 -14.84
C MET A 230 -17.30 14.42 -13.47
N SER A 231 -16.97 13.71 -12.39
CA SER A 231 -16.95 14.21 -11.01
C SER A 231 -15.56 13.91 -10.46
N SER A 232 -14.59 14.83 -10.45
CA SER A 232 -14.64 16.11 -9.72
C SER A 232 -13.69 17.17 -10.31
N ASN A 233 -14.15 18.42 -10.36
CA ASN A 233 -13.39 19.67 -10.17
C ASN A 233 -12.02 19.97 -10.84
N ARG A 234 -11.50 19.20 -11.79
CA ARG A 234 -10.18 19.55 -12.40
C ARG A 234 -10.16 20.82 -13.24
N PHE A 235 -11.31 21.45 -13.49
CA PHE A 235 -11.40 22.79 -14.11
C PHE A 235 -12.46 23.65 -13.40
N GLY A 236 -12.17 24.06 -12.17
CA GLY A 236 -13.15 24.75 -11.33
C GLY A 236 -12.61 25.87 -10.43
N SER A 237 -11.57 26.62 -10.82
CA SER A 237 -11.38 28.07 -10.54
C SER A 237 -9.92 28.51 -10.71
N SER A 238 -9.58 28.89 -11.93
CA SER A 238 -8.72 30.06 -12.15
C SER A 238 -9.40 30.96 -13.16
N ALA A 239 -10.64 31.37 -12.85
CA ALA A 239 -11.13 32.63 -13.36
C ALA A 239 -10.32 33.71 -12.65
N SER A 240 -9.18 34.08 -13.24
CA SER A 240 -8.50 35.34 -12.96
C SER A 240 -9.47 36.46 -13.31
N ALA A 241 -10.23 36.88 -12.32
CA ALA A 241 -10.81 38.21 -12.28
C ALA A 241 -9.65 39.20 -12.08
N ASP A 242 -8.95 39.52 -13.17
CA ASP A 242 -8.10 40.70 -13.24
C ASP A 242 -8.75 41.67 -14.24
N ASP A 243 -9.60 42.52 -13.67
CA ASP A 243 -9.71 43.95 -13.93
C ASP A 243 -9.94 44.44 -15.37
N GLU A 244 -11.23 44.50 -15.75
CA GLU A 244 -11.78 45.73 -16.32
C GLU A 244 -11.99 46.75 -15.18
N ASN A 245 -11.03 47.64 -14.91
CA ASN A 245 -11.30 49.05 -14.57
C ASN A 245 -10.02 49.89 -14.45
N SER A 246 -9.69 50.70 -15.49
CA SER A 246 -9.19 52.10 -15.44
C SER A 246 -8.38 52.47 -16.68
#